data_AF-A0A0D2V0A7-F1
#
_entry.id   AF-A0A0D2V0A7-F1
#
_cell.length_a   1.000
_cell.length_b   1.000
_cell.length_c   1.000
_cell.angle_alpha   90.00
_cell.angle_beta   90.00
_cell.angle_gamma   90.00
#
_symmetry.space_group_name_H-M   'P 1'
#
loop_
_entity.id
_entity.type
_entity.pdbx_description
1 polymer ?
#
loop_
_entity_poly.entity_id
_entity_poly.type
_entity_poly.pdbx_seq_one_letter_code
_entity_poly.pdbx_strand_id
1 'polypeptide(L)'
;MEGNKKSLVDAIEKGIDLCKQIPELYNDYYHGGLMKLVVIGGESLDVLQHWVVELFSDVRQGSQGKPEFKVEGPVWRAGKLYRLEAVKDVHILELRWALPCLLQAYLQKPEDYLAHLLGHE
;
A
#
# COMPACT_ATOMS: atom_id res chain seq x y z
N MET A 1 3.05 -10.12 4.33
CA MET A 1 4.31 -10.78 4.71
C MET A 1 5.36 -9.71 4.80
N GLU A 2 5.96 -9.53 5.95
CA GLU A 2 7.10 -8.63 6.11
C GLU A 2 8.39 -9.40 5.80
N GLY A 3 9.43 -8.66 5.38
CA GLY A 3 10.77 -9.23 5.21
C GLY A 3 11.45 -9.48 6.56
N ASN A 4 12.26 -10.52 6.64
CA ASN A 4 13.08 -10.84 7.83
C ASN A 4 14.47 -11.33 7.41
N LYS A 5 15.34 -11.60 8.40
CA LYS A 5 16.71 -12.10 8.14
C LYS A 5 16.70 -13.32 7.23
N LYS A 6 15.78 -14.27 7.45
CA LYS A 6 15.67 -15.48 6.64
C LYS A 6 15.32 -15.15 5.19
N SER A 7 14.30 -14.32 4.95
CA SER A 7 13.92 -13.98 3.57
C SER A 7 15.01 -13.25 2.79
N LEU A 8 15.90 -12.51 3.48
CA LEU A 8 17.02 -11.81 2.85
C LEU A 8 18.27 -12.70 2.70
N VAL A 9 18.60 -13.50 3.71
CA VAL A 9 19.77 -14.40 3.66
C VAL A 9 19.52 -15.57 2.70
N ASP A 10 18.33 -16.19 2.73
CA ASP A 10 17.96 -17.26 1.81
C ASP A 10 17.99 -16.79 0.34
N ALA A 11 17.79 -15.49 0.09
CA ALA A 11 17.91 -14.92 -1.25
C ALA A 11 19.37 -14.94 -1.74
N ILE A 12 20.32 -14.61 -0.86
CA ILE A 12 21.76 -14.69 -1.14
C ILE A 12 22.17 -16.14 -1.41
N GLU A 13 21.68 -17.08 -0.60
CA GLU A 13 21.94 -18.53 -0.80
C GLU A 13 21.38 -19.06 -2.11
N LYS A 14 20.29 -18.47 -2.60
CA LYS A 14 19.70 -18.75 -3.93
C LYS A 14 20.40 -18.01 -5.08
N GLY A 15 21.51 -17.33 -4.81
CA GLY A 15 22.32 -16.64 -5.81
C GLY A 15 21.78 -15.26 -6.22
N ILE A 16 20.85 -14.68 -5.46
CA ILE A 16 20.33 -13.33 -5.71
C ILE A 16 21.31 -12.31 -5.12
N ASP A 17 21.86 -11.46 -5.98
CA ASP A 17 22.75 -10.37 -5.59
C ASP A 17 21.93 -9.17 -5.10
N LEU A 18 21.69 -9.11 -3.79
CA LEU A 18 20.94 -8.01 -3.16
C LEU A 18 21.56 -6.64 -3.42
N CYS A 19 22.89 -6.55 -3.57
CA CYS A 19 23.58 -5.28 -3.84
C CYS A 19 23.24 -4.73 -5.23
N LYS A 20 22.82 -5.57 -6.18
CA LYS A 20 22.29 -5.16 -7.49
C LYS A 20 20.79 -4.92 -7.47
N GLN A 21 20.04 -5.79 -6.79
CA GLN A 21 18.58 -5.70 -6.73
C GLN A 21 18.08 -4.41 -6.06
N ILE A 22 18.77 -3.91 -5.04
CA ILE A 22 18.38 -2.68 -4.35
C ILE A 22 18.45 -1.45 -5.27
N PRO A 23 19.58 -1.16 -5.96
CA PRO A 23 19.64 -0.10 -6.96
C PRO A 23 18.64 -0.27 -8.11
N GLU A 24 18.41 -1.49 -8.59
CA GLU A 24 17.42 -1.79 -9.63
C GLU A 24 16.01 -1.38 -9.17
N LEU A 25 15.58 -1.84 -7.99
CA LEU A 25 14.29 -1.48 -7.42
C LEU A 25 14.14 0.04 -7.20
N TYR A 26 15.21 0.70 -6.75
CA TYR A 26 15.23 2.16 -6.59
C TYR A 26 15.05 2.85 -7.95
N ASN A 27 15.79 2.44 -8.97
CA ASN A 27 15.69 3.04 -10.31
C ASN A 27 14.33 2.81 -10.97
N ASP A 28 13.72 1.65 -10.74
CA ASP A 28 12.46 1.26 -11.37
C ASP A 28 11.24 1.95 -10.74
N TYR A 29 11.23 2.15 -9.42
CA TYR A 29 10.04 2.60 -8.69
C TYR A 29 10.21 3.92 -7.92
N TYR A 30 11.44 4.37 -7.64
CA TYR A 30 11.69 5.63 -6.93
C TYR A 30 11.80 6.81 -7.90
N HIS A 31 10.67 7.19 -8.49
CA HIS A 31 10.58 8.29 -9.45
C HIS A 31 9.28 9.09 -9.29
N GLY A 32 9.30 10.35 -9.74
CA GLY A 32 8.26 11.36 -9.52
C GLY A 32 6.87 10.98 -10.05
N GLY A 33 6.78 10.17 -11.11
CA GLY A 33 5.52 9.64 -11.66
C GLY A 33 4.71 8.79 -10.67
N LEU A 34 5.37 8.15 -9.69
CA LEU A 34 4.73 7.34 -8.65
C LEU A 34 4.66 8.04 -7.28
N MET A 35 5.24 9.23 -7.16
CA MET A 35 5.32 9.95 -5.89
C MET A 35 4.19 10.97 -5.73
N LYS A 36 3.82 11.23 -4.47
CA LYS A 36 2.98 12.34 -4.04
C LYS A 36 3.67 13.00 -2.85
N LEU A 37 3.74 14.33 -2.88
CA LEU A 37 4.36 15.14 -1.83
C LEU A 37 3.30 16.09 -1.24
N VAL A 38 3.30 16.22 0.08
CA VAL A 38 2.50 17.19 0.82
C VAL A 38 3.44 17.95 1.76
N VAL A 39 3.40 19.28 1.71
CA VAL A 39 4.18 20.16 2.58
C VAL A 39 3.20 21.02 3.37
N ILE A 40 3.41 21.09 4.69
CA ILE A 40 2.63 21.92 5.61
C ILE A 40 3.61 22.85 6.33
N GLY A 41 3.37 24.15 6.26
CA GLY A 41 4.19 25.16 6.90
C GLY A 41 3.39 26.43 7.18
N GLY A 42 3.94 27.30 8.04
CA GLY A 42 3.35 28.60 8.34
C GLY A 42 3.63 29.68 7.30
N GLU A 43 4.49 29.38 6.32
CA GLU A 43 4.84 30.29 5.24
C GLU A 43 3.75 30.38 4.17
N SER A 44 3.82 31.43 3.36
CA SER A 44 2.93 31.59 2.20
C SER A 44 3.07 30.45 1.19
N LEU A 45 2.01 30.22 0.40
CA LEU A 45 2.02 29.18 -0.65
C LEU A 45 3.14 29.40 -1.67
N ASP A 46 3.48 30.65 -1.98
CA ASP A 46 4.56 30.96 -2.92
C ASP A 46 5.93 30.50 -2.40
N VAL A 47 6.19 30.72 -1.11
CA VAL A 47 7.41 30.27 -0.44
C VAL A 47 7.48 28.75 -0.39
N LEU A 48 6.38 28.09 0.01
CA LEU A 48 6.31 26.63 0.06
C LEU A 48 6.49 26.01 -1.33
N GLN A 49 5.86 26.60 -2.35
CA GLN A 49 6.02 26.16 -3.73
C GLN A 49 7.47 26.32 -4.20
N HIS A 50 8.11 27.46 -3.89
CA HIS A 50 9.50 27.70 -4.26
C HIS A 50 10.43 26.62 -3.70
N TRP A 51 10.30 26.31 -2.40
CA TRP A 51 11.09 25.24 -1.77
C TRP A 51 10.80 23.86 -2.36
N VAL A 52 9.53 23.56 -2.68
CA VAL A 52 9.19 22.28 -3.33
C VAL A 52 9.90 22.16 -4.67
N VAL A 53 9.88 23.22 -5.48
CA VAL A 53 10.58 23.23 -6.77
C VAL A 53 12.08 23.08 -6.55
N GLU A 54 12.67 23.89 -5.67
CA GLU A 54 14.12 23.89 -5.39
C GLU A 54 14.62 22.51 -4.92
N LEU A 55 13.90 21.85 -4.01
CA LEU A 55 14.37 20.64 -3.34
C LEU A 55 14.00 19.33 -4.06
N PHE A 56 12.95 19.34 -4.89
CA PHE A 56 12.39 18.12 -5.47
C PHE A 56 12.35 18.11 -7.00
N SER A 57 12.76 19.19 -7.70
CA SER A 57 12.81 19.22 -9.17
C SER A 57 13.69 18.13 -9.78
N ASP A 58 14.74 17.74 -9.06
CA ASP A 58 15.75 16.80 -9.56
C ASP A 58 15.32 15.33 -9.45
N VAL A 59 14.15 15.08 -8.83
CA VAL A 59 13.57 13.74 -8.82
C VAL A 59 13.19 13.35 -10.24
N ARG A 60 13.78 12.24 -10.71
CA ARG A 60 13.52 11.71 -12.04
C ARG A 60 12.02 11.54 -12.26
N GLN A 61 11.48 11.98 -13.39
CA GLN A 61 10.06 11.80 -13.70
C GLN A 61 9.68 10.30 -13.77
N GLY A 62 10.55 9.47 -14.35
CA GLY A 62 10.36 8.04 -14.57
C GLY A 62 9.18 7.68 -15.47
N SER A 63 8.73 6.43 -15.44
CA SER A 63 7.67 5.94 -16.33
C SER A 63 6.31 6.53 -15.95
N GLN A 64 5.45 6.84 -16.93
CA GLN A 64 4.12 7.41 -16.66
C GLN A 64 3.04 6.37 -16.33
N GLY A 65 3.38 5.07 -16.42
CA GLY A 65 2.45 3.99 -16.13
C GLY A 65 2.38 3.73 -14.63
N LYS A 66 1.21 3.93 -14.02
CA LYS A 66 0.95 3.34 -12.70
C LYS A 66 1.01 1.82 -12.85
N PRO A 67 1.64 1.08 -11.93
CA PRO A 67 1.54 -0.37 -11.92
C PRO A 67 0.07 -0.78 -11.84
N GLU A 68 -0.43 -1.44 -12.88
CA GLU A 68 -1.76 -2.05 -12.86
C GLU A 68 -1.67 -3.40 -12.15
N PHE A 69 -2.16 -3.45 -10.92
CA PHE A 69 -2.35 -4.72 -10.22
C PHE A 69 -3.66 -5.36 -10.68
N LYS A 70 -3.58 -6.16 -11.73
CA LYS A 70 -4.69 -7.03 -12.15
C LYS A 70 -4.73 -8.22 -11.19
N VAL A 71 -5.60 -8.13 -10.19
CA VAL A 71 -5.88 -9.27 -9.31
C VAL A 71 -6.86 -10.19 -10.04
N GLU A 72 -6.37 -11.35 -10.48
CA GLU A 72 -7.23 -12.39 -11.02
C GLU A 72 -7.87 -13.20 -9.88
N GLY A 73 -9.18 -13.01 -9.68
CA GLY A 73 -9.98 -13.79 -8.73
C GLY A 73 -9.99 -13.27 -7.29
N PRO A 74 -10.76 -13.92 -6.40
CA PRO A 74 -10.89 -13.48 -5.02
C PRO A 74 -9.63 -13.78 -4.22
N VAL A 75 -9.18 -12.81 -3.40
CA VAL A 75 -8.00 -12.92 -2.52
C VAL A 75 -8.12 -14.11 -1.55
N TRP A 76 -9.34 -14.53 -1.20
CA TRP A 76 -9.61 -15.70 -0.37
C TRP A 76 -10.80 -16.52 -0.88
N ARG A 77 -10.83 -17.81 -0.49
CA ARG A 77 -11.96 -18.70 -0.77
C ARG A 77 -13.08 -18.48 0.26
N ALA A 78 -14.29 -18.21 -0.23
CA ALA A 78 -15.47 -18.03 0.61
C ALA A 78 -15.87 -19.32 1.35
N GLY A 79 -16.66 -19.18 2.42
CA GLY A 79 -17.23 -20.32 3.16
C GLY A 79 -16.22 -21.10 4.02
N LYS A 80 -15.12 -20.46 4.42
CA LYS A 80 -14.13 -21.06 5.31
C LYS A 80 -14.30 -20.55 6.74
N LEU A 81 -14.24 -21.49 7.69
CA LEU A 81 -14.16 -21.19 9.12
C LEU A 81 -12.74 -21.44 9.59
N TYR A 82 -12.13 -20.42 10.19
CA TYR A 82 -10.83 -20.50 10.84
C TYR A 82 -11.02 -20.39 12.34
N ARG A 83 -10.40 -21.29 13.10
CA ARG A 83 -10.35 -21.25 14.57
C ARG A 83 -8.88 -21.11 14.96
N LEU A 84 -8.58 -20.08 15.72
CA LEU A 84 -7.21 -19.74 16.11
C LEU A 84 -7.16 -19.62 17.63
N GLU A 85 -6.09 -20.12 18.23
CA GLU A 85 -5.83 -19.94 19.65
C GLU A 85 -5.24 -18.55 19.88
N ALA A 86 -5.88 -17.76 20.73
CA ALA A 86 -5.41 -16.43 21.07
C ALA A 86 -4.29 -16.52 22.10
N VAL A 87 -3.21 -15.75 21.88
CA VAL A 87 -2.11 -15.64 22.86
C VAL A 87 -2.56 -14.86 24.11
N LYS A 88 -3.54 -13.97 23.96
CA LYS A 88 -4.15 -13.20 25.04
C LYS A 88 -5.51 -13.79 25.40
N ASP A 89 -5.97 -13.51 26.62
CA ASP A 89 -7.31 -13.89 27.07
C ASP A 89 -8.38 -12.99 26.44
N VAL A 90 -8.75 -13.31 25.20
CA VAL A 90 -9.76 -12.60 24.42
C VAL A 90 -10.62 -13.57 23.61
N HIS A 91 -11.89 -13.22 23.42
CA HIS A 91 -12.81 -13.94 22.54
C HIS A 91 -13.25 -13.01 21.42
N ILE A 92 -12.87 -13.34 20.19
CA ILE A 92 -13.13 -12.50 19.01
C ILE A 92 -13.82 -13.38 17.96
N LEU A 93 -14.95 -12.90 17.46
CA LEU A 93 -15.57 -13.41 16.24
C LEU A 93 -15.38 -12.39 15.14
N GLU A 94 -14.81 -12.81 14.03
CA GLU A 94 -14.59 -11.95 12.88
C GLU A 94 -15.25 -12.55 11.63
N LEU A 95 -16.09 -11.75 10.98
CA LEU A 95 -16.74 -12.09 9.72
C LEU A 95 -16.13 -11.21 8.63
N ARG A 96 -15.70 -11.82 7.52
CA ARG A 96 -15.07 -11.12 6.40
C ARG A 96 -15.75 -11.47 5.08
N TRP A 97 -15.98 -10.45 4.26
CA TRP A 97 -16.50 -10.56 2.91
C TRP A 97 -15.50 -9.96 1.93
N ALA A 98 -15.27 -10.62 0.79
CA ALA A 98 -14.46 -10.04 -0.29
C ALA A 98 -15.35 -9.12 -1.13
N LEU A 99 -15.01 -7.83 -1.18
CA LEU A 99 -15.65 -6.85 -2.04
C LEU A 99 -14.71 -6.50 -3.21
N PRO A 100 -15.25 -6.11 -4.38
CA PRO A 100 -14.44 -5.55 -5.46
C PRO A 100 -13.82 -4.21 -5.03
N CYS A 101 -12.89 -3.67 -5.83
CA CYS A 101 -12.35 -2.33 -5.60
C CYS A 101 -13.46 -1.28 -5.74
N LEU A 102 -13.82 -0.62 -4.64
CA LEU A 102 -14.89 0.39 -4.59
C LEU A 102 -14.39 1.82 -4.83
N LEU A 103 -13.10 2.00 -5.13
CA LEU A 103 -12.50 3.33 -5.29
C LEU A 103 -13.21 4.19 -6.36
N GLN A 104 -13.78 3.56 -7.40
CA GLN A 104 -14.56 4.28 -8.43
C GLN A 104 -15.87 4.88 -7.88
N ALA A 105 -16.41 4.30 -6.81
CA ALA A 105 -17.62 4.74 -6.13
C ALA A 105 -17.31 5.54 -4.84
N TYR A 106 -16.08 6.05 -4.69
CA TYR A 106 -15.62 6.76 -3.49
C TYR A 106 -16.58 7.84 -2.97
N LEU A 107 -17.24 8.59 -3.85
CA LEU A 107 -18.18 9.64 -3.45
C LEU A 107 -19.51 9.09 -2.90
N GLN A 108 -19.92 7.90 -3.35
CA GLN A 108 -21.16 7.26 -2.90
C GLN A 108 -20.96 6.54 -1.57
N LYS A 109 -19.72 6.12 -1.27
CA LYS A 109 -19.33 5.41 -0.05
C LYS A 109 -20.25 4.23 0.30
N PRO A 110 -20.53 3.32 -0.65
CA PRO A 110 -21.46 2.21 -0.43
C PRO A 110 -21.05 1.31 0.75
N GLU A 111 -19.75 1.11 0.95
CA GLU A 111 -19.20 0.36 2.08
C GLU A 111 -19.46 1.03 3.43
N ASP A 112 -19.34 2.36 3.52
CA ASP A 112 -19.60 3.10 4.76
C ASP A 112 -21.09 3.02 5.12
N TYR A 113 -21.96 3.11 4.12
CA TYR A 113 -23.41 2.97 4.32
C TYR A 113 -23.77 1.58 4.88
N LEU A 114 -23.21 0.52 4.29
CA LEU A 114 -23.41 -0.85 4.79
C LEU A 114 -22.84 -1.03 6.20
N ALA A 115 -21.64 -0.53 6.46
CA ALA A 115 -21.00 -0.60 7.77
C ALA A 115 -21.83 0.13 8.82
N HIS A 116 -22.39 1.29 8.48
CA HIS A 116 -23.26 2.06 9.36
C HIS A 116 -24.54 1.28 9.72
N LEU A 117 -25.19 0.65 8.74
CA LEU A 117 -26.38 -0.17 9.00
C LEU A 117 -26.09 -1.41 9.84
N LEU A 118 -24.97 -2.09 9.57
CA LEU A 118 -24.57 -3.30 10.29
C LEU A 118 -24.08 -3.01 11.71
N GLY A 119 -23.47 -1.85 11.93
CA GLY A 119 -22.98 -1.40 13.22
C GLY A 119 -23.95 -0.48 13.97
N HIS A 120 -25.18 -0.34 13.49
CA HIS A 120 -26.19 0.44 14.20
C HIS A 120 -26.65 -0.32 15.44
N GLU A 121 -26.51 0.32 16.61
CA GLU A 121 -27.02 -0.13 17.91
C GLU A 121 -28.23 0.69 18.33
#